data_AF-A0AAV5AI34-F1
#
_entry.id   AF-A0AAV5AI34-F1
#
_cell.length_a   1.000
_cell.length_b   1.000
_cell.length_c   1.000
_cell.angle_alpha   90.00
_cell.angle_beta   90.00
_cell.angle_gamma   90.00
#
_symmetry.space_group_name_H-M   'P 1'
#
loop_
_entity.id
_entity.type
_entity.pdbx_description
1 polymer ?
#
loop_
_entity_poly.entity_id
_entity_poly.type
_entity_poly.pdbx_seq_one_letter_code
_entity_poly.pdbx_strand_id
1 'polypeptide(L)'
;MTVPVKPNLKEIYDREGYVIVPDLIEPSEFAALKDASSRVINETRSGNWPHRRTVGKQFPPYDINLPDSWGVQHVMHPDLQSPEFVRWYTGDRLCNVVKELMNCSDDDLQMELFNILINPESHDFALRWHRDDVKETATEEEEREALGKSHYGIQWNTALYDDSCLYIVPRSHKIIRSPEQRVHSSTMEAPQDPFDMPGAMQVHLKAGETVFYSNSILHCGTYNHHHTRATLHACVGDVRGGNVRATNVLQHGLDWIKTEKFTQTLPEGRAKNMWKKLIEMEKENGHKLEYSLEVSFKNRSFLSRLIVRTVGLSSKAFLRFLCADVKVVGLTRLLEEVEKIRIGKSKGLITVSNHISVMDEPLMWGVLPTSHILRARPYAFKRFFSEFFRQGQVLETVRGGGINQPAIDRSIELLNAGEWIHVFPEGKTTQPPHSNLSRLKWGIGRMLMETNNVPTILPIWLTGFDQVMDETRGFPRFLPRPGKKLSITVGDSEEIQARISEMLLLRKDFSDTDTIRSDLTAVIRDGLSGLGSKVSKEVGEQQLKKGKDEP
;
A
#
# COMPACT_ATOMS: atom_id res chain seq x y z
N MET A 1 13.86 -18.02 55.98
CA MET A 1 14.29 -18.00 54.57
C MET A 1 13.14 -17.44 53.76
N THR A 2 13.23 -16.20 53.33
CA THR A 2 12.25 -15.59 52.43
C THR A 2 12.38 -16.30 51.07
N VAL A 3 11.39 -17.10 50.70
CA VAL A 3 11.28 -17.65 49.35
C VAL A 3 11.30 -16.45 48.39
N PRO A 4 12.24 -16.37 47.43
CA PRO A 4 12.26 -15.26 46.49
C PRO A 4 10.92 -15.26 45.75
N VAL A 5 10.14 -14.19 45.93
CA VAL A 5 8.88 -13.98 45.21
C VAL A 5 9.25 -13.89 43.74
N LYS A 6 8.82 -14.87 42.94
CA LYS A 6 9.01 -14.85 41.49
C LYS A 6 8.38 -13.55 40.97
N PRO A 7 9.11 -12.74 40.16
CA PRO A 7 8.54 -11.50 39.64
C PRO A 7 7.29 -11.80 38.83
N ASN A 8 6.20 -11.08 39.10
CA ASN A 8 4.97 -11.18 38.32
C ASN A 8 5.24 -10.61 36.92
N LEU A 9 5.29 -11.47 35.89
CA LEU A 9 5.70 -11.06 34.54
C LEU A 9 4.70 -10.07 33.96
N LYS A 10 3.41 -10.26 34.26
CA LYS A 10 2.34 -9.36 33.83
C LYS A 10 2.48 -7.97 34.43
N GLU A 11 2.80 -7.85 35.73
CA GLU A 11 3.01 -6.55 36.35
C GLU A 11 4.18 -5.79 35.72
N ILE A 12 5.27 -6.49 35.41
CA ILE A 12 6.43 -5.90 34.72
C ILE A 12 6.03 -5.45 33.31
N TYR A 13 5.39 -6.33 32.54
CA TYR A 13 4.95 -6.03 31.18
C TYR A 13 3.94 -4.87 31.14
N ASP A 14 2.96 -4.85 32.04
CA ASP A 14 1.97 -3.78 32.12
C ASP A 14 2.62 -2.43 32.48
N ARG A 15 3.67 -2.44 33.32
CA ARG A 15 4.38 -1.23 33.74
C ARG A 15 5.37 -0.74 32.68
N GLU A 16 6.22 -1.62 32.16
CA GLU A 16 7.35 -1.29 31.29
C GLU A 16 7.03 -1.39 29.80
N GLY A 17 5.98 -2.13 29.43
CA GLY A 17 5.59 -2.40 28.04
C GLY A 17 6.39 -3.53 27.40
N TYR A 18 7.31 -4.14 28.15
CA TYR A 18 8.10 -5.29 27.73
C TYR A 18 8.55 -6.13 28.93
N VAL A 19 8.94 -7.38 28.68
CA VAL A 19 9.61 -8.26 29.65
C VAL A 19 10.48 -9.28 28.91
N ILE A 20 11.67 -9.58 29.44
CA ILE A 20 12.57 -10.61 28.91
C ILE A 20 12.42 -11.87 29.76
N VAL A 21 12.25 -13.02 29.10
CA VAL A 21 12.10 -14.32 29.74
C VAL A 21 13.12 -15.29 29.14
N PRO A 22 14.00 -15.89 29.95
CA PRO A 22 14.98 -16.86 29.48
C PRO A 22 14.36 -18.25 29.28
N ASP A 23 15.07 -19.09 28.53
CA ASP A 23 14.88 -20.55 28.48
C ASP A 23 13.49 -21.05 28.04
N LEU A 24 12.80 -20.32 27.15
CA LEU A 24 11.50 -20.75 26.60
C LEU A 24 11.60 -21.79 25.48
N ILE A 25 12.81 -22.04 24.97
CA ILE A 25 13.10 -23.14 24.06
C ILE A 25 13.65 -24.30 24.89
N GLU A 26 13.09 -25.49 24.73
CA GLU A 26 13.67 -26.70 25.33
C GLU A 26 15.09 -26.93 24.79
N PRO A 27 16.09 -27.26 25.64
CA PRO A 27 17.45 -27.50 25.17
C PRO A 27 17.55 -28.55 24.04
N SER A 28 16.67 -29.55 24.06
CA SER A 28 16.58 -30.58 23.01
C SER A 28 15.99 -30.06 21.69
N GLU A 29 15.20 -28.98 21.72
CA GLU A 29 14.56 -28.39 20.54
C GLU A 29 15.37 -27.21 19.96
N PHE A 30 16.29 -26.63 20.73
CA PHE A 30 17.06 -25.46 20.31
C PHE A 30 17.86 -25.71 19.02
N ALA A 31 18.57 -26.84 18.95
CA ALA A 31 19.31 -27.23 17.75
C ALA A 31 18.37 -27.42 16.55
N ALA A 32 17.22 -28.08 16.76
CA ALA A 32 16.25 -28.32 15.70
C ALA A 32 15.63 -27.01 15.15
N LEU A 33 15.30 -26.04 16.02
CA LEU A 33 14.81 -24.73 15.61
C LEU A 33 15.87 -23.92 14.87
N LYS A 34 17.13 -24.02 15.28
CA LYS A 34 18.26 -23.37 14.61
C LYS A 34 18.50 -23.95 13.21
N ASP A 35 18.42 -25.28 13.08
CA ASP A 35 18.55 -25.96 11.79
C ASP A 35 17.36 -25.65 10.87
N ALA A 36 16.13 -25.66 11.40
CA ALA A 36 14.93 -25.28 10.66
C ALA A 36 15.01 -23.83 10.16
N SER A 37 15.43 -22.91 11.02
CA SER A 37 15.66 -21.51 10.65
C SER A 37 16.70 -21.40 9.56
N SER A 38 17.82 -22.11 9.66
CA SER A 38 18.88 -22.10 8.64
C SER A 38 18.38 -22.59 7.29
N ARG A 39 17.58 -23.67 7.24
CA ARG A 39 16.95 -24.16 6.01
C ARG A 39 16.03 -23.12 5.37
N VAL A 40 15.12 -22.53 6.15
CA VAL A 40 14.15 -21.55 5.68
C VAL A 40 14.81 -20.24 5.24
N ILE A 41 15.87 -19.82 5.93
CA ILE A 41 16.68 -18.65 5.55
C ILE A 41 17.40 -18.90 4.23
N ASN A 42 18.02 -20.08 4.06
CA ASN A 42 18.68 -20.44 2.81
C ASN A 42 17.71 -20.49 1.63
N GLU A 43 16.51 -21.05 1.83
CA GLU A 43 15.44 -21.07 0.82
C GLU A 43 14.95 -19.65 0.46
N THR A 44 14.98 -18.73 1.42
CA THR A 44 14.66 -17.32 1.18
C THR A 44 15.76 -16.59 0.42
N ARG A 45 17.03 -16.88 0.76
CA ARG A 45 18.20 -16.28 0.10
C ARG A 45 18.41 -16.82 -1.31
N SER A 46 18.06 -18.07 -1.58
CA SER A 46 18.09 -18.65 -2.93
C SER A 46 17.02 -18.07 -3.86
N GLY A 47 16.04 -17.32 -3.32
CA GLY A 47 14.93 -16.76 -4.08
C GLY A 47 13.75 -17.72 -4.29
N ASN A 48 13.82 -18.93 -3.72
CA ASN A 48 12.74 -19.93 -3.83
C ASN A 48 11.56 -19.62 -2.90
N TRP A 49 11.79 -18.86 -1.83
CA TRP A 49 10.72 -18.43 -0.92
C TRP A 49 10.26 -17.00 -1.23
N PRO A 50 9.04 -16.80 -1.78
CA PRO A 50 8.58 -15.48 -2.21
C PRO A 50 8.16 -14.58 -1.04
N HIS A 51 7.87 -15.15 0.13
CA HIS A 51 7.38 -14.41 1.29
C HIS A 51 8.52 -13.90 2.17
N ARG A 52 9.11 -12.76 1.79
CA ARG A 52 10.27 -12.17 2.46
C ARG A 52 10.19 -10.65 2.59
N ARG A 53 10.88 -10.11 3.59
CA ARG A 53 11.07 -8.67 3.79
C ARG A 53 12.41 -8.26 3.18
N THR A 54 12.39 -7.36 2.20
CA THR A 54 13.60 -6.93 1.50
C THR A 54 14.20 -5.65 2.06
N VAL A 55 15.53 -5.56 2.03
CA VAL A 55 16.30 -4.46 2.62
C VAL A 55 15.93 -3.13 1.99
N GLY A 56 15.89 -2.07 2.79
CA GLY A 56 15.52 -0.72 2.36
C GLY A 56 14.03 -0.39 2.53
N LYS A 57 13.20 -1.35 2.95
CA LYS A 57 11.77 -1.11 3.21
C LYS A 57 11.29 -1.80 4.48
N GLN A 58 10.62 -1.04 5.35
CA GLN A 58 10.06 -1.52 6.61
C GLN A 58 8.71 -2.23 6.47
N PHE A 59 7.86 -1.77 5.55
CA PHE A 59 6.49 -2.24 5.36
C PHE A 59 6.27 -2.72 3.92
N PRO A 60 5.32 -3.63 3.67
CA PRO A 60 5.02 -4.11 2.33
C PRO A 60 4.55 -2.98 1.37
N PRO A 61 4.50 -3.22 0.06
CA PRO A 61 4.99 -4.42 -0.64
C PRO A 61 6.52 -4.49 -0.65
N TYR A 62 7.08 -5.68 -0.41
CA TYR A 62 8.52 -5.92 -0.53
C TYR A 62 8.86 -6.27 -1.98
N ASP A 63 9.93 -5.70 -2.51
CA ASP A 63 10.35 -5.95 -3.89
C ASP A 63 11.00 -7.33 -3.98
N ILE A 64 10.34 -8.27 -4.64
CA ILE A 64 10.84 -9.63 -4.84
C ILE A 64 12.15 -9.67 -5.65
N ASN A 65 12.44 -8.64 -6.45
CA ASN A 65 13.64 -8.58 -7.29
C ASN A 65 14.86 -8.06 -6.53
N LEU A 66 14.69 -7.50 -5.32
CA LEU A 66 15.83 -7.13 -4.47
C LEU A 66 16.43 -8.40 -3.86
N PRO A 67 17.74 -8.63 -3.99
CA PRO A 67 18.35 -9.88 -3.55
C PRO A 67 18.40 -10.00 -2.03
N ASP A 68 18.59 -8.89 -1.32
CA ASP A 68 18.87 -8.88 0.11
C ASP A 68 17.61 -8.80 0.96
N SER A 69 17.59 -9.58 2.05
CA SER A 69 16.43 -9.78 2.91
C SER A 69 16.79 -9.58 4.39
N TRP A 70 15.90 -8.92 5.13
CA TRP A 70 16.02 -8.74 6.59
C TRP A 70 14.94 -9.48 7.37
N GLY A 71 14.05 -10.21 6.69
CA GLY A 71 13.08 -11.07 7.34
C GLY A 71 12.49 -12.13 6.42
N VAL A 72 12.15 -13.28 6.99
CA VAL A 72 11.41 -14.37 6.36
C VAL A 72 9.99 -14.39 6.90
N GLN A 73 8.99 -14.49 6.04
CA GLN A 73 7.58 -14.48 6.43
C GLN A 73 6.93 -15.85 6.30
N HIS A 74 5.87 -16.07 7.10
CA HIS A 74 5.03 -17.26 7.08
C HIS A 74 5.80 -18.58 7.30
N VAL A 75 6.62 -18.66 8.36
CA VAL A 75 7.50 -19.84 8.56
C VAL A 75 6.76 -21.13 8.91
N MET A 76 5.48 -21.04 9.25
CA MET A 76 4.60 -22.21 9.43
C MET A 76 3.98 -22.72 8.11
N HIS A 77 4.32 -22.12 6.96
CA HIS A 77 3.76 -22.53 5.69
C HIS A 77 4.15 -23.98 5.36
N PRO A 78 3.20 -24.82 4.92
CA PRO A 78 3.46 -26.25 4.73
C PRO A 78 4.52 -26.57 3.66
N ASP A 79 4.74 -25.68 2.70
CA ASP A 79 5.77 -25.85 1.66
C ASP A 79 7.20 -25.78 2.22
N LEU A 80 7.42 -25.07 3.32
CA LEU A 80 8.72 -25.00 4.01
C LEU A 80 9.05 -26.28 4.78
N GLN A 81 8.08 -27.19 4.95
CA GLN A 81 8.25 -28.50 5.59
C GLN A 81 9.02 -28.44 6.92
N SER A 82 8.74 -27.40 7.71
CA SER A 82 9.44 -27.10 8.97
C SER A 82 8.48 -27.14 10.16
N PRO A 83 8.03 -28.34 10.59
CA PRO A 83 7.06 -28.50 11.67
C PRO A 83 7.59 -28.06 13.05
N GLU A 84 8.90 -27.85 13.19
CA GLU A 84 9.55 -27.30 14.38
C GLU A 84 8.90 -25.99 14.81
N PHE A 85 8.57 -25.11 13.86
CA PHE A 85 7.96 -23.81 14.15
C PHE A 85 6.58 -23.94 14.77
N VAL A 86 5.71 -24.80 14.20
CA VAL A 86 4.36 -25.04 14.74
C VAL A 86 4.45 -25.68 16.12
N ARG A 87 5.32 -26.68 16.30
CA ARG A 87 5.50 -27.36 17.59
C ARG A 87 5.92 -26.39 18.69
N TRP A 88 6.91 -25.54 18.42
CA TRP A 88 7.40 -24.60 19.42
C TRP A 88 6.44 -23.44 19.66
N TYR A 89 5.86 -22.84 18.60
CA TYR A 89 4.87 -21.76 18.70
C TYR A 89 3.64 -22.15 19.55
N THR A 90 3.26 -23.43 19.51
CA THR A 90 2.12 -23.98 20.28
C THR A 90 2.55 -24.72 21.55
N GLY A 91 3.84 -24.67 21.91
CA GLY A 91 4.40 -25.36 23.06
C GLY A 91 4.05 -24.71 24.40
N ASP A 92 4.05 -25.52 25.47
CA ASP A 92 3.63 -25.07 26.81
C ASP A 92 4.50 -23.94 27.37
N ARG A 93 5.81 -23.96 27.17
CA ARG A 93 6.73 -22.93 27.69
C ARG A 93 6.36 -21.54 27.19
N LEU A 94 6.15 -21.39 25.89
CA LEU A 94 5.77 -20.11 25.27
C LEU A 94 4.33 -19.73 25.62
N CYS A 95 3.38 -20.65 25.40
CA CYS A 95 1.96 -20.37 25.60
C CYS A 95 1.61 -20.07 27.07
N ASN A 96 2.31 -20.64 28.06
CA ASN A 96 2.08 -20.33 29.46
C ASN A 96 2.46 -18.89 29.81
N VAL A 97 3.58 -18.38 29.27
CA VAL A 97 3.95 -16.97 29.45
C VAL A 97 2.94 -16.05 28.77
N VAL A 98 2.54 -16.37 27.54
CA VAL A 98 1.52 -15.60 26.80
C VAL A 98 0.20 -15.54 27.59
N LYS A 99 -0.26 -16.67 28.14
CA LYS A 99 -1.47 -16.74 28.98
C LYS A 99 -1.34 -15.91 30.26
N GLU A 100 -0.17 -15.92 30.91
CA GLU A 100 0.10 -15.08 32.09
C GLU A 100 0.01 -13.58 31.72
N LEU A 101 0.66 -13.17 30.63
CA LEU A 101 0.68 -11.76 30.19
C LEU A 101 -0.70 -11.25 29.75
N MET A 102 -1.47 -12.06 29.02
CA MET A 102 -2.83 -11.72 28.56
C MET A 102 -3.91 -11.97 29.61
N ASN A 103 -3.57 -12.64 30.72
CA ASN A 103 -4.53 -13.12 31.71
C ASN A 103 -5.68 -13.89 31.03
N CYS A 104 -5.34 -14.99 30.36
CA CYS A 104 -6.25 -15.83 29.59
C CYS A 104 -5.93 -17.33 29.71
N SER A 105 -6.77 -18.16 29.11
CA SER A 105 -6.66 -19.62 29.09
C SER A 105 -6.31 -20.15 27.70
N ASP A 106 -6.02 -21.46 27.59
CA ASP A 106 -5.78 -22.10 26.28
C ASP A 106 -7.03 -22.00 25.37
N ASP A 107 -8.22 -21.92 25.96
CA ASP A 107 -9.49 -21.74 25.24
C ASP A 107 -9.67 -20.31 24.71
N ASP A 108 -8.79 -19.37 25.04
CA ASP A 108 -8.79 -18.01 24.50
C ASP A 108 -7.70 -17.79 23.42
N LEU A 109 -6.64 -18.60 23.42
CA LEU A 109 -5.50 -18.42 22.51
C LEU A 109 -5.87 -18.60 21.03
N GLN A 110 -5.38 -17.71 20.19
CA GLN A 110 -5.56 -17.72 18.74
C GLN A 110 -4.21 -17.74 18.00
N MET A 111 -4.13 -18.52 16.93
CA MET A 111 -2.94 -18.57 16.07
C MET A 111 -2.85 -17.30 15.22
N GLU A 112 -1.64 -16.79 15.00
CA GLU A 112 -1.40 -15.64 14.13
C GLU A 112 -0.07 -15.77 13.37
N LEU A 113 0.48 -14.65 12.92
CA LEU A 113 1.67 -14.60 12.07
C LEU A 113 2.92 -14.98 12.83
N PHE A 114 3.71 -15.85 12.21
CA PHE A 114 5.03 -16.25 12.68
C PHE A 114 6.06 -16.08 11.54
N ASN A 115 7.09 -15.30 11.81
CA ASN A 115 8.15 -14.87 10.92
C ASN A 115 9.53 -15.05 11.58
N ILE A 116 10.59 -14.81 10.82
CA ILE A 116 11.98 -14.73 11.34
C ILE A 116 12.57 -13.40 10.90
N LEU A 117 13.24 -12.69 11.80
CA LEU A 117 14.09 -11.54 11.48
C LEU A 117 15.52 -12.03 11.28
N ILE A 118 16.14 -11.63 10.17
CA ILE A 118 17.49 -12.05 9.80
C ILE A 118 18.39 -10.86 9.53
N ASN A 119 19.71 -11.09 9.55
CA ASN A 119 20.67 -10.08 9.14
C ASN A 119 20.66 -9.92 7.62
N PRO A 120 20.78 -8.68 7.12
CA PRO A 120 21.09 -8.43 5.72
C PRO A 120 22.49 -8.97 5.36
N GLU A 121 22.75 -9.17 4.07
CA GLU A 121 24.05 -9.63 3.56
C GLU A 121 24.90 -8.48 2.99
N SER A 122 24.28 -7.39 2.52
CA SER A 122 24.97 -6.36 1.73
C SER A 122 25.35 -5.11 2.50
N HIS A 123 24.48 -4.61 3.38
CA HIS A 123 24.73 -3.38 4.14
C HIS A 123 23.88 -3.30 5.40
N ASP A 124 24.31 -2.44 6.32
CA ASP A 124 23.55 -2.13 7.53
C ASP A 124 22.24 -1.41 7.19
N PHE A 125 21.21 -1.64 7.99
CA PHE A 125 19.85 -1.16 7.72
C PHE A 125 19.13 -0.85 9.02
N ALA A 126 18.33 0.21 9.04
CA ALA A 126 17.51 0.55 10.20
C ALA A 126 16.07 0.82 9.79
N LEU A 127 15.15 0.47 10.68
CA LEU A 127 13.73 0.81 10.60
C LEU A 127 13.51 2.17 11.26
N ARG A 128 12.47 2.89 10.83
CA ARG A 128 12.07 4.12 11.51
C ARG A 128 11.44 3.82 12.86
N TRP A 129 11.47 4.80 13.76
CA TRP A 129 10.72 4.74 15.01
C TRP A 129 9.22 4.71 14.74
N HIS A 130 8.53 3.74 15.31
CA HIS A 130 7.11 3.54 15.08
C HIS A 130 6.43 2.83 16.26
N ARG A 131 5.10 2.80 16.20
CA ARG A 131 4.23 1.89 16.93
C ARG A 131 3.47 1.09 15.86
N ASP A 132 3.10 -0.15 16.14
CA ASP A 132 2.49 -1.02 15.12
C ASP A 132 1.12 -0.47 14.66
N ASP A 133 0.31 0.01 15.61
CA ASP A 133 -1.10 0.37 15.38
C ASP A 133 -1.37 1.89 15.51
N VAL A 134 -0.33 2.73 15.59
CA VAL A 134 -0.48 4.20 15.68
C VAL A 134 0.35 4.88 14.59
N LYS A 135 -0.33 5.69 13.77
CA LYS A 135 0.31 6.43 12.67
C LYS A 135 1.32 7.45 13.18
N GLU A 136 2.37 7.66 12.40
CA GLU A 136 3.40 8.66 12.69
C GLU A 136 2.83 10.08 12.76
N THR A 137 1.79 10.37 11.96
CA THR A 137 1.09 11.66 11.91
C THR A 137 -0.09 11.77 12.89
N ALA A 138 -0.34 10.76 13.72
CA ALA A 138 -1.47 10.79 14.66
C ALA A 138 -1.34 11.99 15.59
N THR A 139 -2.44 12.72 15.75
CA THR A 139 -2.58 13.79 16.74
C THR A 139 -2.45 13.22 18.15
N GLU A 140 -2.23 14.10 19.15
CA GLU A 140 -2.17 13.66 20.54
C GLU A 140 -3.45 12.99 21.02
N GLU A 141 -4.61 13.45 20.53
CA GLU A 141 -5.91 12.86 20.88
C GLU A 141 -6.08 11.47 20.26
N GLU A 142 -5.77 11.32 18.97
CA GLU A 142 -5.82 10.02 18.28
C GLU A 142 -4.85 9.02 18.91
N GLU A 143 -3.65 9.47 19.28
CA GLU A 143 -2.68 8.62 19.97
C GLU A 143 -3.17 8.23 21.37
N ARG A 144 -3.72 9.16 22.15
CA ARG A 144 -4.30 8.87 23.47
C ARG A 144 -5.43 7.86 23.38
N GLU A 145 -6.34 8.03 22.42
CA GLU A 145 -7.43 7.10 22.19
C GLU A 145 -6.89 5.70 21.80
N ALA A 146 -5.88 5.65 20.94
CA ALA A 146 -5.28 4.38 20.51
C ALA A 146 -4.59 3.64 21.67
N LEU A 147 -3.83 4.35 22.51
CA LEU A 147 -3.15 3.75 23.67
C LEU A 147 -4.13 3.35 24.79
N GLY A 148 -5.35 3.89 24.79
CA GLY A 148 -6.41 3.52 25.73
C GLY A 148 -7.13 2.21 25.39
N LYS A 149 -6.89 1.63 24.21
CA LYS A 149 -7.55 0.39 23.77
C LYS A 149 -6.86 -0.83 24.37
N SER A 150 -7.66 -1.77 24.87
CA SER A 150 -7.15 -3.06 25.34
C SER A 150 -6.47 -3.82 24.20
N HIS A 151 -5.27 -4.32 24.44
CA HIS A 151 -4.54 -5.17 23.50
C HIS A 151 -4.81 -6.64 23.81
N TYR A 152 -5.24 -7.37 22.78
CA TYR A 152 -5.62 -8.79 22.85
C TYR A 152 -4.67 -9.66 22.04
N GLY A 153 -3.39 -9.32 22.09
CA GLY A 153 -2.34 -10.10 21.47
C GLY A 153 -0.98 -9.70 22.01
N ILE A 154 -0.07 -10.67 22.07
CA ILE A 154 1.27 -10.51 22.61
C ILE A 154 2.28 -10.81 21.50
N GLN A 155 3.03 -9.79 21.12
CA GLN A 155 4.17 -9.91 20.22
C GLN A 155 5.43 -10.26 21.00
N TRP A 156 6.29 -11.05 20.37
CA TRP A 156 7.56 -11.46 20.97
C TRP A 156 8.64 -11.68 19.93
N ASN A 157 9.89 -11.59 20.40
CA ASN A 157 11.11 -11.93 19.69
C ASN A 157 11.92 -12.93 20.51
N THR A 158 12.20 -14.11 19.96
CA THR A 158 13.06 -15.14 20.57
C THR A 158 14.33 -15.29 19.77
N ALA A 159 15.47 -15.08 20.42
CA ALA A 159 16.76 -15.01 19.77
C ALA A 159 17.41 -16.40 19.65
N LEU A 160 17.78 -16.84 18.44
CA LEU A 160 18.54 -18.09 18.24
C LEU A 160 20.07 -17.85 18.24
N TYR A 161 20.46 -16.59 18.16
CA TYR A 161 21.80 -16.05 18.33
C TYR A 161 21.67 -14.80 19.21
N ASP A 162 22.76 -14.32 19.81
CA ASP A 162 22.72 -13.05 20.55
C ASP A 162 22.18 -11.93 19.64
N ASP A 163 21.13 -11.23 20.09
CA ASP A 163 20.43 -10.21 19.32
C ASP A 163 20.44 -8.89 20.08
N SER A 164 20.85 -7.81 19.41
CA SER A 164 20.83 -6.43 19.94
C SER A 164 20.22 -5.46 18.94
N CYS A 165 19.34 -5.94 18.07
CA CYS A 165 18.78 -5.15 16.99
C CYS A 165 17.60 -4.27 17.42
N LEU A 166 16.89 -4.61 18.50
CA LEU A 166 15.66 -3.93 18.92
C LEU A 166 15.98 -2.76 19.86
N TYR A 167 15.43 -1.59 19.54
CA TYR A 167 15.42 -0.42 20.40
C TYR A 167 13.98 -0.08 20.77
N ILE A 168 13.76 0.26 22.04
CA ILE A 168 12.44 0.63 22.57
C ILE A 168 12.54 1.88 23.41
N VAL A 169 11.40 2.55 23.60
CA VAL A 169 11.22 3.52 24.70
C VAL A 169 10.35 2.85 25.77
N PRO A 170 10.91 2.43 26.91
CA PRO A 170 10.13 1.81 27.98
C PRO A 170 8.94 2.68 28.42
N ARG A 171 7.84 2.04 28.82
CA ARG A 171 6.58 2.67 29.28
C ARG A 171 5.81 3.46 28.22
N SER A 172 6.36 3.62 27.01
CA SER A 172 5.71 4.39 25.95
C SER A 172 4.39 3.78 25.51
N HIS A 173 4.14 2.48 25.70
CA HIS A 173 2.87 1.81 25.39
C HIS A 173 1.64 2.41 26.11
N LYS A 174 1.83 3.23 27.13
CA LYS A 174 0.75 3.96 27.84
C LYS A 174 0.91 5.48 27.80
N ILE A 175 2.02 5.98 27.28
CA ILE A 175 2.38 7.41 27.32
C ILE A 175 2.45 7.91 25.87
N ILE A 176 1.70 8.97 25.56
CA ILE A 176 1.77 9.62 24.25
C ILE A 176 3.18 10.16 24.00
N ARG A 177 3.61 10.20 22.73
CA ARG A 177 4.92 10.75 22.36
C ARG A 177 5.06 12.20 22.83
N SER A 178 6.19 12.51 23.49
CA SER A 178 6.58 13.89 23.78
C SER A 178 6.86 14.68 22.49
N PRO A 179 6.89 16.02 22.52
CA PRO A 179 7.26 16.82 21.36
C PRO A 179 8.61 16.42 20.75
N GLU A 180 9.61 16.11 21.60
CA GLU A 180 10.93 15.66 21.15
C GLU A 180 10.86 14.26 20.50
N GLN A 181 10.14 13.31 21.12
CA GLN A 181 9.96 11.98 20.52
C GLN A 181 9.22 12.05 19.17
N ARG A 182 8.31 13.02 18.99
CA ARG A 182 7.63 13.26 17.71
C ARG A 182 8.60 13.72 16.63
N VAL A 183 9.62 14.52 16.95
CA VAL A 183 10.66 14.92 15.97
C VAL A 183 11.31 13.68 15.34
N HIS A 184 11.60 12.66 16.15
CA HIS A 184 12.28 11.44 15.70
C HIS A 184 11.34 10.34 15.16
N SER A 185 10.05 10.35 15.50
CA SER A 185 9.10 9.29 15.11
C SER A 185 8.04 9.72 14.08
N SER A 186 7.92 11.02 13.79
CA SER A 186 7.01 11.54 12.75
C SER A 186 7.68 11.69 11.37
N THR A 187 8.90 11.17 11.21
CA THR A 187 9.63 11.13 9.94
C THR A 187 9.49 9.77 9.24
N MET A 188 9.70 9.77 7.93
CA MET A 188 9.77 8.56 7.10
C MET A 188 11.20 7.98 7.03
N GLU A 189 12.18 8.71 7.56
CA GLU A 189 13.58 8.32 7.56
C GLU A 189 13.92 7.42 8.76
N ALA A 190 14.86 6.50 8.55
CA ALA A 190 15.44 5.72 9.64
C ALA A 190 16.35 6.61 10.50
N PRO A 191 16.48 6.34 11.81
CA PRO A 191 17.39 7.10 12.66
C PRO A 191 18.85 6.85 12.22
N GLN A 192 19.67 7.89 12.27
CA GLN A 192 21.12 7.75 12.13
C GLN A 192 21.72 7.09 13.37
N ASP A 193 21.30 7.56 14.55
CA ASP A 193 21.52 6.92 15.84
C ASP A 193 20.17 6.70 16.54
N PRO A 194 19.75 5.45 16.82
CA PRO A 194 18.55 5.20 17.61
C PRO A 194 18.55 5.87 18.99
N PHE A 195 19.71 6.12 19.59
CA PHE A 195 19.80 6.77 20.91
C PHE A 195 19.48 8.27 20.89
N ASP A 196 19.37 8.90 19.70
CA ASP A 196 18.84 10.26 19.58
C ASP A 196 17.38 10.35 20.07
N MET A 197 16.64 9.23 20.06
CA MET A 197 15.28 9.17 20.58
C MET A 197 15.28 9.30 22.12
N PRO A 198 14.58 10.31 22.70
CA PRO A 198 14.55 10.50 24.15
C PRO A 198 13.97 9.29 24.88
N GLY A 199 14.77 8.74 25.81
CA GLY A 199 14.41 7.58 26.61
C GLY A 199 14.57 6.24 25.88
N ALA A 200 15.24 6.21 24.72
CA ALA A 200 15.55 4.98 24.02
C ALA A 200 16.47 4.07 24.84
N MET A 201 16.23 2.77 24.71
CA MET A 201 16.99 1.69 25.30
C MET A 201 17.16 0.60 24.26
N GLN A 202 18.39 0.08 24.13
CA GLN A 202 18.66 -1.11 23.34
C GLN A 202 18.31 -2.37 24.14
N VAL A 203 17.59 -3.30 23.52
CA VAL A 203 17.26 -4.60 24.09
C VAL A 203 18.32 -5.60 23.68
N HIS A 204 19.02 -6.16 24.65
CA HIS A 204 20.02 -7.21 24.44
C HIS A 204 19.44 -8.56 24.85
N LEU A 205 19.44 -9.51 23.92
CA LEU A 205 19.02 -10.88 24.14
C LEU A 205 20.20 -11.82 23.94
N LYS A 206 20.36 -12.76 24.86
CA LYS A 206 21.18 -13.95 24.66
C LYS A 206 20.41 -15.00 23.86
N ALA A 207 21.15 -15.85 23.15
CA ALA A 207 20.56 -17.00 22.49
C ALA A 207 19.70 -17.82 23.48
N GLY A 208 18.42 -18.04 23.13
CA GLY A 208 17.42 -18.70 23.96
C GLY A 208 16.48 -17.76 24.73
N GLU A 209 16.83 -16.49 24.86
CA GLU A 209 15.98 -15.50 25.52
C GLU A 209 14.86 -14.99 24.60
N THR A 210 13.73 -14.65 25.22
CA THR A 210 12.56 -14.10 24.54
C THR A 210 12.18 -12.77 25.17
N VAL A 211 12.10 -11.71 24.35
CA VAL A 211 11.42 -10.47 24.77
C VAL A 211 9.98 -10.51 24.31
N PHE A 212 9.06 -10.29 25.24
CA PHE A 212 7.67 -9.96 24.97
C PHE A 212 7.53 -8.45 25.07
N TYR A 213 6.84 -7.82 24.12
CA TYR A 213 6.61 -6.37 24.17
C TYR A 213 5.25 -6.00 23.57
N SER A 214 4.77 -4.82 23.96
CA SER A 214 3.50 -4.30 23.48
C SER A 214 3.63 -3.80 22.05
N ASN A 215 2.68 -4.13 21.18
CA ASN A 215 2.56 -3.54 19.84
C ASN A 215 2.48 -2.01 19.87
N SER A 216 2.02 -1.46 20.99
CA SER A 216 1.97 -0.03 21.23
C SER A 216 3.27 0.54 21.74
N ILE A 217 4.30 -0.22 22.10
CA ILE A 217 5.58 0.36 22.53
C ILE A 217 6.23 1.09 21.34
N LEU A 218 6.78 2.28 21.57
CA LEU A 218 7.57 2.99 20.57
C LEU A 218 8.89 2.24 20.39
N HIS A 219 9.18 1.80 19.16
CA HIS A 219 10.34 0.96 18.87
C HIS A 219 10.91 1.16 17.46
N CYS A 220 12.16 0.74 17.27
CA CYS A 220 12.78 0.58 15.96
C CYS A 220 13.75 -0.61 15.96
N GLY A 221 14.10 -1.10 14.77
CA GLY A 221 15.07 -2.18 14.60
C GLY A 221 16.27 -1.71 13.79
N THR A 222 17.50 -1.99 14.26
CA THR A 222 18.73 -1.79 13.49
C THR A 222 19.38 -3.13 13.19
N TYR A 223 19.90 -3.29 11.99
CA TYR A 223 20.38 -4.55 11.45
C TYR A 223 21.81 -4.34 10.98
N ASN A 224 22.70 -5.19 11.48
CA ASN A 224 24.10 -5.19 11.09
C ASN A 224 24.40 -6.40 10.19
N HIS A 225 24.99 -6.16 9.02
CA HIS A 225 25.23 -7.24 8.04
C HIS A 225 26.38 -8.20 8.43
N HIS A 226 27.24 -7.82 9.37
CA HIS A 226 28.35 -8.64 9.87
C HIS A 226 27.97 -9.59 11.01
N HIS A 227 26.81 -9.38 11.65
CA HIS A 227 26.39 -10.18 12.80
C HIS A 227 25.28 -11.13 12.40
N THR A 228 25.53 -12.43 12.54
CA THR A 228 24.52 -13.46 12.28
C THR A 228 23.29 -13.24 13.15
N ARG A 229 22.12 -13.14 12.52
CA ARG A 229 20.85 -13.01 13.21
C ARG A 229 19.85 -14.01 12.68
N ALA A 230 19.18 -14.70 13.60
CA ALA A 230 17.94 -15.41 13.36
C ALA A 230 17.08 -15.25 14.62
N THR A 231 16.09 -14.38 14.55
CA THR A 231 15.21 -14.08 15.68
C THR A 231 13.79 -14.43 15.28
N LEU A 232 13.25 -15.43 15.96
CA LEU A 232 11.86 -15.86 15.80
C LEU A 232 10.97 -14.70 16.23
N HIS A 233 10.05 -14.26 15.37
CA HIS A 233 9.21 -13.08 15.58
C HIS A 233 7.77 -13.43 15.27
N ALA A 234 6.92 -13.44 16.29
CA ALA A 234 5.51 -13.76 16.12
C ALA A 234 4.62 -12.95 17.07
N CYS A 235 3.31 -13.13 16.87
CA CYS A 235 2.30 -12.70 17.82
C CYS A 235 1.38 -13.88 18.13
N VAL A 236 0.88 -13.96 19.36
CA VAL A 236 -0.22 -14.86 19.74
C VAL A 236 -1.42 -14.00 20.11
N GLY A 237 -2.58 -14.30 19.52
CA GLY A 237 -3.81 -13.55 19.73
C GLY A 237 -4.68 -14.12 20.85
N ASP A 238 -5.68 -13.32 21.23
CA ASP A 238 -6.76 -13.67 22.13
C ASP A 238 -8.11 -13.37 21.46
N VAL A 239 -9.01 -14.34 21.47
CA VAL A 239 -10.33 -14.23 20.80
C VAL A 239 -11.18 -13.06 21.32
N ARG A 240 -10.97 -12.60 22.56
CA ARG A 240 -11.65 -11.44 23.14
C ARG A 240 -11.35 -10.14 22.36
N GLY A 241 -10.30 -10.14 21.54
CA GLY A 241 -9.94 -9.01 20.70
C GLY A 241 -10.77 -8.81 19.44
N GLY A 242 -11.51 -9.84 18.99
CA GLY A 242 -12.41 -9.79 17.85
C GLY A 242 -11.83 -9.04 16.63
N ASN A 243 -12.58 -8.07 16.10
CA ASN A 243 -12.27 -7.37 14.85
C ASN A 243 -10.93 -6.61 14.87
N VAL A 244 -10.45 -6.18 16.04
CA VAL A 244 -9.17 -5.46 16.16
C VAL A 244 -8.02 -6.38 15.77
N ARG A 245 -8.07 -7.65 16.20
CA ARG A 245 -7.08 -8.67 15.80
C ARG A 245 -7.19 -9.03 14.34
N ALA A 246 -8.41 -9.14 13.82
CA ALA A 246 -8.65 -9.48 12.42
C ALA A 246 -7.95 -8.50 11.47
N THR A 247 -7.98 -7.19 11.78
CA THR A 247 -7.33 -6.14 10.97
C THR A 247 -5.80 -6.30 10.94
N ASN A 248 -5.20 -6.65 12.08
CA ASN A 248 -3.74 -6.79 12.19
C ASN A 248 -3.22 -8.08 11.55
N VAL A 249 -4.01 -9.15 11.54
CA VAL A 249 -3.59 -10.49 11.10
C VAL A 249 -3.91 -10.74 9.62
N LEU A 250 -5.13 -10.41 9.17
CA LEU A 250 -5.63 -10.83 7.86
C LEU A 250 -5.10 -10.01 6.69
N GLN A 251 -4.53 -8.82 6.94
CA GLN A 251 -3.88 -8.00 5.93
C GLN A 251 -2.60 -8.63 5.33
N HIS A 252 -2.10 -9.73 5.90
CA HIS A 252 -0.84 -10.36 5.54
C HIS A 252 -0.96 -11.56 4.58
N GLY A 253 -2.12 -11.80 3.95
CA GLY A 253 -2.26 -12.81 2.89
C GLY A 253 -2.14 -14.25 3.42
N LEU A 254 -3.13 -14.69 4.18
CA LEU A 254 -3.10 -15.96 4.92
C LEU A 254 -3.82 -17.12 4.22
N ASP A 255 -4.14 -17.08 2.93
CA ASP A 255 -5.00 -18.10 2.31
C ASP A 255 -4.47 -19.54 2.44
N TRP A 256 -3.15 -19.72 2.56
CA TRP A 256 -2.52 -21.01 2.81
C TRP A 256 -2.97 -21.69 4.11
N ILE A 257 -3.41 -20.93 5.12
CA ILE A 257 -3.89 -21.49 6.39
C ILE A 257 -5.20 -22.28 6.23
N LYS A 258 -5.94 -22.02 5.14
CA LYS A 258 -7.22 -22.68 4.85
C LYS A 258 -7.03 -24.01 4.13
N THR A 259 -5.80 -24.30 3.69
CA THR A 259 -5.50 -25.51 2.93
C THR A 259 -5.53 -26.74 3.83
N GLU A 260 -5.96 -27.86 3.25
CA GLU A 260 -5.86 -29.16 3.93
C GLU A 260 -4.40 -29.49 4.27
N LYS A 261 -3.47 -29.11 3.37
CA LYS A 261 -2.03 -29.31 3.56
C LYS A 261 -1.54 -28.68 4.86
N PHE A 262 -1.91 -27.44 5.17
CA PHE A 262 -1.53 -26.82 6.44
C PHE A 262 -2.20 -27.51 7.63
N THR A 263 -3.49 -27.81 7.52
CA THR A 263 -4.27 -28.46 8.61
C THR A 263 -3.64 -29.80 9.03
N GLN A 264 -3.08 -30.56 8.08
CA GLN A 264 -2.37 -31.82 8.34
C GLN A 264 -1.03 -31.64 9.08
N THR A 265 -0.42 -30.46 9.02
CA THR A 265 0.83 -30.17 9.77
C THR A 265 0.58 -29.83 11.23
N LEU A 266 -0.66 -29.53 11.62
CA LEU A 266 -1.00 -29.10 12.97
C LEU A 266 -1.16 -30.29 13.92
N PRO A 267 -0.45 -30.33 15.05
CA PRO A 267 -0.72 -31.30 16.11
C PRO A 267 -2.16 -31.19 16.64
N GLU A 268 -2.72 -32.31 17.12
CA GLU A 268 -3.99 -32.30 17.84
C GLU A 268 -3.92 -31.44 19.12
N GLY A 269 -5.08 -31.01 19.60
CA GLY A 269 -5.18 -30.19 20.82
C GLY A 269 -4.97 -28.69 20.56
N ARG A 270 -4.03 -28.06 21.28
CA ARG A 270 -3.87 -26.59 21.30
C ARG A 270 -3.69 -26.01 19.90
N ALA A 271 -2.81 -26.59 19.08
CA ALA A 271 -2.49 -26.05 17.75
C ALA A 271 -3.72 -25.96 16.85
N LYS A 272 -4.49 -27.06 16.73
CA LYS A 272 -5.74 -27.07 15.97
C LYS A 272 -6.81 -26.16 16.58
N ASN A 273 -6.89 -26.04 17.91
CA ASN A 273 -7.86 -25.14 18.55
C ASN A 273 -7.53 -23.67 18.27
N MET A 274 -6.26 -23.27 18.37
CA MET A 274 -5.79 -21.94 18.02
C MET A 274 -6.02 -21.59 16.55
N TRP A 275 -5.82 -22.56 15.64
CA TRP A 275 -6.11 -22.40 14.22
C TRP A 275 -7.61 -22.28 13.93
N LYS A 276 -8.46 -23.10 14.55
CA LYS A 276 -9.93 -23.01 14.38
C LYS A 276 -10.44 -21.62 14.73
N LYS A 277 -9.95 -21.03 15.82
CA LYS A 277 -10.31 -19.65 16.22
C LYS A 277 -9.85 -18.61 15.22
N LEU A 278 -8.65 -18.78 14.62
CA LEU A 278 -8.20 -17.90 13.53
C LEU A 278 -9.14 -18.00 12.32
N ILE A 279 -9.57 -19.20 11.95
CA ILE A 279 -10.55 -19.43 10.87
C ILE A 279 -11.94 -18.88 11.24
N GLU A 280 -12.38 -19.01 12.48
CA GLU A 280 -13.65 -18.44 12.96
C GLU A 280 -13.63 -16.92 12.93
N MET A 281 -12.56 -16.31 13.47
CA MET A 281 -12.33 -14.87 13.39
C MET A 281 -12.32 -14.41 11.92
N GLU A 282 -11.70 -15.18 11.01
CA GLU A 282 -11.69 -14.90 9.58
C GLU A 282 -13.02 -15.19 8.88
N LYS A 283 -13.90 -16.04 9.39
CA LYS A 283 -15.26 -16.18 8.83
C LYS A 283 -16.16 -15.03 9.29
N GLU A 284 -16.11 -14.72 10.58
CA GLU A 284 -16.89 -13.64 11.20
C GLU A 284 -16.44 -12.26 10.72
N ASN A 285 -15.12 -12.10 10.53
CA ASN A 285 -14.50 -10.86 10.14
C ASN A 285 -13.93 -10.86 8.74
N GLY A 286 -13.79 -11.97 8.04
CA GLY A 286 -13.36 -11.97 6.63
C GLY A 286 -14.43 -11.34 5.76
N HIS A 287 -15.70 -11.70 5.96
CA HIS A 287 -16.81 -10.93 5.37
C HIS A 287 -16.90 -9.52 5.94
N LYS A 288 -16.46 -9.26 7.17
CA LYS A 288 -16.48 -7.94 7.83
C LYS A 288 -15.25 -7.07 7.56
N LEU A 289 -14.19 -7.61 6.97
CA LEU A 289 -12.94 -7.01 6.50
C LEU A 289 -13.03 -6.84 5.01
N GLU A 290 -13.61 -7.80 4.31
CA GLU A 290 -14.16 -7.61 2.99
C GLU A 290 -15.24 -6.53 3.06
N TYR A 291 -16.14 -6.53 4.08
CA TYR A 291 -17.13 -5.49 4.45
C TYR A 291 -16.60 -4.37 5.34
N SER A 292 -15.34 -4.33 5.77
CA SER A 292 -14.73 -3.14 6.41
C SER A 292 -13.90 -2.42 5.38
N LEU A 293 -13.27 -3.15 4.45
CA LEU A 293 -12.96 -2.66 3.14
C LEU A 293 -14.26 -2.22 2.46
N GLU A 294 -15.34 -3.01 2.42
CA GLU A 294 -16.62 -2.68 1.76
C GLU A 294 -17.46 -1.65 2.52
N VAL A 295 -17.34 -1.49 3.85
CA VAL A 295 -18.00 -0.44 4.68
C VAL A 295 -17.15 0.79 4.74
N SER A 296 -15.82 0.67 4.81
CA SER A 296 -14.96 1.78 4.44
C SER A 296 -15.32 2.18 3.02
N PHE A 297 -15.57 1.28 2.06
CA PHE A 297 -16.03 1.56 0.69
C PHE A 297 -17.52 1.97 0.58
N LYS A 298 -18.44 1.60 1.49
CA LYS A 298 -19.87 1.94 1.47
C LYS A 298 -20.14 3.26 2.19
N ASN A 299 -19.47 3.52 3.32
CA ASN A 299 -19.37 4.86 3.92
C ASN A 299 -18.53 5.80 3.04
N ARG A 300 -17.45 5.31 2.40
CA ARG A 300 -16.77 6.03 1.29
C ARG A 300 -17.70 6.16 0.09
N SER A 301 -18.64 5.27 -0.21
CA SER A 301 -19.52 5.42 -1.38
C SER A 301 -20.44 6.63 -1.25
N PHE A 302 -21.03 6.88 -0.08
CA PHE A 302 -21.82 8.09 0.14
C PHE A 302 -20.95 9.36 0.17
N LEU A 303 -19.87 9.36 0.95
CA LEU A 303 -18.98 10.52 1.08
C LEU A 303 -18.21 10.83 -0.21
N SER A 304 -17.75 9.80 -0.92
CA SER A 304 -17.19 9.89 -2.29
C SER A 304 -18.23 10.42 -3.26
N ARG A 305 -19.50 9.98 -3.18
CA ARG A 305 -20.61 10.56 -3.98
C ARG A 305 -20.77 12.03 -3.71
N LEU A 306 -20.67 12.46 -2.46
CA LEU A 306 -20.75 13.87 -2.12
C LEU A 306 -19.51 14.64 -2.62
N ILE A 307 -18.30 14.15 -2.35
CA ILE A 307 -17.04 14.81 -2.73
C ILE A 307 -16.91 14.94 -4.26
N VAL A 308 -17.10 13.86 -5.02
CA VAL A 308 -16.99 13.91 -6.50
C VAL A 308 -18.03 14.85 -7.10
N ARG A 309 -19.26 14.88 -6.55
CA ARG A 309 -20.31 15.81 -7.01
C ARG A 309 -19.95 17.25 -6.67
N THR A 310 -19.50 17.52 -5.45
CA THR A 310 -19.09 18.86 -5.04
C THR A 310 -17.91 19.34 -5.87
N VAL A 311 -16.86 18.54 -6.02
CA VAL A 311 -15.70 18.87 -6.85
C VAL A 311 -16.12 19.09 -8.30
N GLY A 312 -16.89 18.18 -8.90
CA GLY A 312 -17.34 18.33 -10.29
C GLY A 312 -18.21 19.56 -10.52
N LEU A 313 -19.13 19.87 -9.60
CA LEU A 313 -19.98 21.08 -9.68
C LEU A 313 -19.16 22.37 -9.45
N SER A 314 -18.24 22.38 -8.49
CA SER A 314 -17.33 23.49 -8.25
C SER A 314 -16.39 23.73 -9.43
N SER A 315 -15.84 22.67 -10.02
CA SER A 315 -15.02 22.74 -11.24
C SER A 315 -15.83 23.26 -12.42
N LYS A 316 -17.07 22.78 -12.61
CA LYS A 316 -17.98 23.33 -13.62
C LYS A 316 -18.23 24.83 -13.41
N ALA A 317 -18.48 25.25 -12.18
CA ALA A 317 -18.67 26.66 -11.86
C ALA A 317 -17.41 27.47 -12.13
N PHE A 318 -16.24 26.95 -11.76
CA PHE A 318 -14.95 27.58 -12.05
C PHE A 318 -14.73 27.75 -13.56
N LEU A 319 -14.95 26.70 -14.35
CA LEU A 319 -14.85 26.76 -15.80
C LEU A 319 -15.81 27.78 -16.42
N ARG A 320 -17.05 27.83 -15.94
CA ARG A 320 -18.11 28.68 -16.52
C ARG A 320 -17.98 30.15 -16.15
N PHE A 321 -17.58 30.44 -14.91
CA PHE A 321 -17.66 31.80 -14.36
C PHE A 321 -16.29 32.43 -14.10
N LEU A 322 -15.23 31.63 -13.95
CA LEU A 322 -13.91 32.11 -13.57
C LEU A 322 -12.86 31.94 -14.66
N CYS A 323 -13.08 31.10 -15.67
CA CYS A 323 -12.21 31.05 -16.86
C CYS A 323 -12.63 32.10 -17.88
N ALA A 324 -11.66 32.68 -18.60
CA ALA A 324 -11.94 33.67 -19.64
C ALA A 324 -12.57 33.03 -20.88
N ASP A 325 -12.15 31.81 -21.21
CA ASP A 325 -12.69 31.01 -22.32
C ASP A 325 -12.42 29.52 -22.07
N VAL A 326 -13.34 28.65 -22.46
CA VAL A 326 -13.20 27.20 -22.33
C VAL A 326 -13.65 26.53 -23.63
N LYS A 327 -12.69 26.13 -24.47
CA LYS A 327 -12.94 25.45 -25.74
C LYS A 327 -12.96 23.93 -25.54
N VAL A 328 -14.10 23.30 -25.78
CA VAL A 328 -14.25 21.84 -25.70
C VAL A 328 -14.49 21.27 -27.09
N VAL A 329 -13.65 20.33 -27.52
CA VAL A 329 -13.72 19.69 -28.83
C VAL A 329 -13.88 18.18 -28.65
N GLY A 330 -14.80 17.56 -29.37
CA GLY A 330 -14.96 16.10 -29.39
C GLY A 330 -15.63 15.49 -28.15
N LEU A 331 -16.25 16.29 -27.28
CA LEU A 331 -16.88 15.81 -26.04
C LEU A 331 -17.92 14.71 -26.28
N THR A 332 -18.63 14.74 -27.41
CA THR A 332 -19.63 13.73 -27.78
C THR A 332 -19.05 12.31 -27.79
N ARG A 333 -17.80 12.14 -28.26
CA ARG A 333 -17.10 10.85 -28.25
C ARG A 333 -16.98 10.27 -26.84
N LEU A 334 -16.61 11.11 -25.88
CA LEU A 334 -16.53 10.72 -24.48
C LEU A 334 -17.91 10.37 -23.91
N LEU A 335 -18.93 11.16 -24.23
CA LEU A 335 -20.28 10.92 -23.73
C LEU A 335 -20.88 9.61 -24.27
N GLU A 336 -20.59 9.27 -25.53
CA GLU A 336 -20.99 8.00 -26.13
C GLU A 336 -20.36 6.80 -25.42
N GLU A 337 -19.07 6.83 -25.10
CA GLU A 337 -18.41 5.75 -24.34
C GLU A 337 -18.93 5.66 -22.90
N VAL A 338 -19.12 6.80 -22.22
CA VAL A 338 -19.71 6.83 -20.87
C VAL A 338 -21.13 6.26 -20.87
N GLU A 339 -21.90 6.51 -21.93
CA GLU A 339 -23.23 5.94 -22.09
C GLU A 339 -23.18 4.41 -22.30
N LYS A 340 -22.21 3.90 -23.08
CA LYS A 340 -22.00 2.45 -23.23
C LYS A 340 -21.71 1.77 -21.89
N ILE A 341 -20.94 2.41 -21.00
CA ILE A 341 -20.70 1.92 -19.64
C ILE A 341 -22.01 1.87 -18.85
N ARG A 342 -22.79 2.96 -18.89
CA ARG A 342 -24.06 3.07 -18.16
C ARG A 342 -25.05 1.96 -18.49
N ILE A 343 -25.11 1.57 -19.76
CA ILE A 343 -26.04 0.53 -20.24
C ILE A 343 -25.43 -0.88 -20.22
N GLY A 344 -24.24 -1.07 -19.64
CA GLY A 344 -23.58 -2.37 -19.53
C GLY A 344 -23.08 -2.95 -20.85
N LYS A 345 -22.81 -2.10 -21.85
CA LYS A 345 -22.29 -2.50 -23.17
C LYS A 345 -20.81 -2.17 -23.38
N SER A 346 -20.15 -1.61 -22.37
CA SER A 346 -18.73 -1.28 -22.41
C SER A 346 -17.86 -2.52 -22.30
N LYS A 347 -16.73 -2.51 -23.02
CA LYS A 347 -15.63 -3.49 -22.87
C LYS A 347 -14.51 -2.97 -21.95
N GLY A 348 -14.79 -1.89 -21.22
CA GLY A 348 -13.82 -1.07 -20.49
C GLY A 348 -13.47 0.19 -21.28
N LEU A 349 -13.27 1.30 -20.57
CA LEU A 349 -12.85 2.58 -21.17
C LEU A 349 -11.58 3.07 -20.48
N ILE A 350 -10.54 3.36 -21.26
CA ILE A 350 -9.35 4.09 -20.82
C ILE A 350 -9.36 5.47 -21.45
N THR A 351 -9.45 6.53 -20.65
CA THR A 351 -9.14 7.89 -21.11
C THR A 351 -7.70 8.24 -20.75
N VAL A 352 -6.94 8.78 -21.70
CA VAL A 352 -5.51 9.08 -21.52
C VAL A 352 -5.25 10.54 -21.83
N SER A 353 -4.60 11.28 -20.92
CA SER A 353 -4.29 12.70 -21.15
C SER A 353 -2.86 13.10 -20.81
N ASN A 354 -2.41 14.20 -21.42
CA ASN A 354 -1.21 14.91 -20.95
C ASN A 354 -1.47 15.52 -19.57
N HIS A 355 -0.43 15.60 -18.75
CA HIS A 355 -0.51 16.11 -17.38
C HIS A 355 0.34 17.36 -17.21
N ILE A 356 -0.32 18.53 -17.26
CA ILE A 356 0.32 19.85 -17.22
C ILE A 356 0.00 20.62 -15.94
N SER A 357 -0.97 20.19 -15.13
CA SER A 357 -1.37 20.91 -13.92
C SER A 357 -1.95 19.99 -12.86
N VAL A 358 -1.77 20.36 -11.59
CA VAL A 358 -2.48 19.71 -10.48
C VAL A 358 -4.00 19.87 -10.61
N MET A 359 -4.47 20.86 -11.38
CA MET A 359 -5.88 21.12 -11.66
C MET A 359 -6.44 20.34 -12.85
N ASP A 360 -5.63 19.59 -13.59
CA ASP A 360 -6.09 18.85 -14.78
C ASP A 360 -7.27 17.97 -14.46
N GLU A 361 -7.11 17.07 -13.51
CA GLU A 361 -8.14 16.09 -13.14
C GLU A 361 -9.44 16.76 -12.63
N PRO A 362 -9.44 17.65 -11.62
CA PRO A 362 -10.70 18.21 -11.14
C PRO A 362 -11.37 19.11 -12.18
N LEU A 363 -10.63 19.92 -12.94
CA LEU A 363 -11.22 20.85 -13.90
C LEU A 363 -11.66 20.15 -15.19
N MET A 364 -10.91 19.18 -15.69
CA MET A 364 -11.24 18.51 -16.95
C MET A 364 -12.64 17.89 -16.89
N TRP A 365 -13.04 17.29 -15.77
CA TRP A 365 -14.37 16.70 -15.63
C TRP A 365 -15.51 17.72 -15.48
N GLY A 366 -15.19 18.99 -15.22
CA GLY A 366 -16.18 20.07 -15.10
C GLY A 366 -16.95 20.35 -16.41
N VAL A 367 -16.44 19.91 -17.57
CA VAL A 367 -17.13 20.08 -18.86
C VAL A 367 -18.24 19.06 -19.11
N LEU A 368 -18.29 17.97 -18.34
CA LEU A 368 -19.34 16.97 -18.48
C LEU A 368 -20.72 17.59 -18.18
N PRO A 369 -21.81 17.16 -18.85
CA PRO A 369 -23.16 17.59 -18.48
C PRO A 369 -23.46 17.30 -17.01
N THR A 370 -24.29 18.11 -16.36
CA THR A 370 -24.53 17.98 -14.91
C THR A 370 -25.12 16.62 -14.56
N SER A 371 -25.97 16.07 -15.43
CA SER A 371 -26.49 14.71 -15.30
C SER A 371 -25.38 13.64 -15.24
N HIS A 372 -24.27 13.85 -15.95
CA HIS A 372 -23.12 12.94 -15.98
C HIS A 372 -22.22 13.16 -14.76
N ILE A 373 -21.97 14.41 -14.33
CA ILE A 373 -21.24 14.68 -13.06
C ILE A 373 -21.95 14.04 -11.86
N LEU A 374 -23.29 14.00 -11.87
CA LEU A 374 -24.06 13.44 -10.78
C LEU A 374 -24.13 11.89 -10.80
N ARG A 375 -23.80 11.24 -11.93
CA ARG A 375 -24.09 9.82 -12.21
C ARG A 375 -22.90 8.98 -12.72
N ALA A 376 -22.04 9.51 -13.57
CA ALA A 376 -20.88 8.84 -14.18
C ALA A 376 -19.59 9.12 -13.40
N ARG A 377 -18.67 8.14 -13.36
CA ARG A 377 -17.48 8.17 -12.50
C ARG A 377 -16.26 7.55 -13.17
N PRO A 378 -15.29 8.33 -13.68
CA PRO A 378 -13.97 7.80 -13.95
C PRO A 378 -13.24 7.47 -12.65
N TYR A 379 -12.54 6.34 -12.59
CA TYR A 379 -11.47 6.16 -11.61
C TYR A 379 -10.19 6.77 -12.20
N ALA A 380 -9.52 7.68 -11.50
CA ALA A 380 -8.35 8.39 -12.03
C ALA A 380 -7.06 7.98 -11.30
N PHE A 381 -5.90 8.05 -11.95
CA PHE A 381 -4.60 7.94 -11.25
C PHE A 381 -4.07 9.32 -10.85
N LYS A 382 -3.65 9.52 -9.59
CA LYS A 382 -3.05 10.78 -9.14
C LYS A 382 -2.10 10.59 -7.95
N ARG A 383 -1.14 11.53 -7.84
CA ARG A 383 -0.28 11.73 -6.68
C ARG A 383 -0.82 12.91 -5.88
N PHE A 384 -1.21 12.73 -4.61
CA PHE A 384 -1.10 13.68 -3.48
C PHE A 384 -1.90 13.17 -2.27
N PHE A 385 -1.28 13.30 -1.08
CA PHE A 385 -1.56 12.58 0.17
C PHE A 385 -2.77 13.03 1.02
N SER A 386 -3.70 13.84 0.51
CA SER A 386 -4.87 14.23 1.32
C SER A 386 -5.98 13.18 1.20
N GLU A 387 -6.56 12.77 2.33
CA GLU A 387 -7.78 11.93 2.44
C GLU A 387 -8.89 12.38 1.47
N PHE A 388 -8.99 13.69 1.21
CA PHE A 388 -9.90 14.32 0.25
C PHE A 388 -9.81 13.75 -1.19
N PHE A 389 -8.60 13.49 -1.71
CA PHE A 389 -8.41 12.96 -3.07
C PHE A 389 -8.54 11.43 -3.12
N ARG A 390 -8.16 10.71 -2.05
CA ARG A 390 -8.38 9.26 -1.94
C ARG A 390 -9.87 8.90 -1.94
N GLN A 391 -10.71 9.77 -1.38
CA GLN A 391 -12.17 9.65 -1.43
C GLN A 391 -12.78 10.07 -2.79
N GLY A 392 -11.98 10.63 -3.70
CA GLY A 392 -12.37 11.05 -5.06
C GLY A 392 -12.22 9.99 -6.15
N GLN A 393 -12.14 8.69 -5.81
CA GLN A 393 -11.95 7.57 -6.74
C GLN A 393 -10.57 7.55 -7.44
N VAL A 394 -9.54 7.96 -6.72
CA VAL A 394 -8.16 7.90 -7.22
C VAL A 394 -7.51 6.55 -6.92
N LEU A 395 -7.00 5.87 -7.94
CA LEU A 395 -6.18 4.66 -7.80
C LEU A 395 -4.72 5.07 -7.56
N GLU A 396 -4.18 4.68 -6.41
CA GLU A 396 -2.89 5.17 -5.92
C GLU A 396 -1.72 4.37 -6.51
N THR A 397 -0.79 5.06 -7.17
CA THR A 397 0.46 4.44 -7.67
C THR A 397 1.68 5.04 -6.97
N VAL A 398 2.60 4.18 -6.59
CA VAL A 398 3.86 4.53 -5.95
C VAL A 398 4.93 4.67 -7.03
N ARG A 399 5.64 5.82 -7.02
CA ARG A 399 6.73 6.07 -7.95
C ARG A 399 7.90 5.13 -7.64
N GLY A 400 8.43 4.47 -8.68
CA GLY A 400 9.51 3.49 -8.53
C GLY A 400 9.02 2.08 -8.23
N GLY A 401 7.75 1.87 -7.86
CA GLY A 401 7.16 0.55 -7.59
C GLY A 401 6.90 -0.34 -8.81
N GLY A 402 7.53 -0.05 -9.96
CA GLY A 402 7.35 -0.83 -11.18
C GLY A 402 5.93 -0.84 -11.74
N ILE A 403 5.61 -1.85 -12.54
CA ILE A 403 4.27 -2.06 -13.15
C ILE A 403 3.37 -3.00 -12.33
N ASN A 404 3.95 -3.74 -11.38
CA ASN A 404 3.27 -4.73 -10.56
C ASN A 404 2.80 -4.06 -9.28
N GLN A 405 1.81 -3.19 -9.40
CA GLN A 405 1.24 -2.43 -8.28
C GLN A 405 -0.25 -2.76 -8.14
N PRO A 406 -0.79 -2.82 -6.90
CA PRO A 406 -2.20 -3.11 -6.65
C PRO A 406 -3.18 -2.20 -7.42
N ALA A 407 -2.80 -0.95 -7.69
CA ALA A 407 -3.64 -0.03 -8.46
C ALA A 407 -3.71 -0.39 -9.96
N ILE A 408 -2.66 -0.99 -10.51
CA ILE A 408 -2.67 -1.49 -11.90
C ILE A 408 -3.51 -2.78 -11.97
N ASP A 409 -3.34 -3.70 -11.00
CA ASP A 409 -4.14 -4.93 -10.88
C ASP A 409 -5.63 -4.58 -10.78
N ARG A 410 -5.97 -3.64 -9.89
CA ARG A 410 -7.35 -3.17 -9.72
C ARG A 410 -7.89 -2.48 -10.97
N SER A 411 -7.03 -1.79 -11.74
CA SER A 411 -7.46 -1.19 -13.01
C SER A 411 -7.82 -2.26 -14.04
N ILE A 412 -7.04 -3.34 -14.12
CA ILE A 412 -7.33 -4.47 -15.01
C ILE A 412 -8.68 -5.11 -14.62
N GLU A 413 -8.92 -5.33 -13.33
CA GLU A 413 -10.21 -5.85 -12.84
C GLU A 413 -11.39 -4.94 -13.21
N LEU A 414 -11.26 -3.63 -13.00
CA LEU A 414 -12.30 -2.65 -13.33
C LEU A 414 -12.55 -2.60 -14.84
N LEU A 415 -11.49 -2.58 -15.65
CA LEU A 415 -11.61 -2.60 -17.11
C LEU A 415 -12.29 -3.89 -17.60
N ASN A 416 -11.93 -5.03 -17.01
CA ASN A 416 -12.58 -6.32 -17.29
C ASN A 416 -14.06 -6.33 -16.89
N ALA A 417 -14.45 -5.56 -15.88
CA ALA A 417 -15.84 -5.34 -15.49
C ALA A 417 -16.58 -4.30 -16.36
N GLY A 418 -15.93 -3.74 -17.38
CA GLY A 418 -16.53 -2.75 -18.28
C GLY A 418 -16.47 -1.30 -17.79
N GLU A 419 -15.72 -1.04 -16.71
CA GLU A 419 -15.67 0.27 -16.04
C GLU A 419 -14.72 1.27 -16.73
N TRP A 420 -14.74 2.52 -16.23
CA TRP A 420 -13.95 3.64 -16.75
C TRP A 420 -12.71 3.95 -15.91
N ILE A 421 -11.53 3.85 -16.52
CA ILE A 421 -10.25 4.30 -15.95
C ILE A 421 -9.73 5.52 -16.70
N HIS A 422 -9.27 6.54 -15.97
CA HIS A 422 -8.53 7.68 -16.49
C HIS A 422 -7.06 7.65 -16.05
N VAL A 423 -6.15 7.85 -17.00
CA VAL A 423 -4.71 7.77 -16.76
C VAL A 423 -4.00 9.03 -17.23
N PHE A 424 -3.11 9.55 -16.37
CA PHE A 424 -2.05 10.49 -16.74
C PHE A 424 -0.72 9.72 -16.86
N PRO A 425 -0.41 9.13 -18.03
CA PRO A 425 0.67 8.15 -18.17
C PRO A 425 2.08 8.74 -17.99
N GLU A 426 2.25 10.06 -17.92
CA GLU A 426 3.53 10.71 -17.61
C GLU A 426 3.98 10.44 -16.16
N GLY A 427 3.03 10.20 -15.25
CA GLY A 427 3.28 9.94 -13.82
C GLY A 427 3.77 11.16 -13.02
N LYS A 428 3.78 12.35 -13.63
CA LYS A 428 4.06 13.65 -12.99
C LYS A 428 3.45 14.78 -13.84
N THR A 429 3.23 15.95 -13.23
CA THR A 429 2.93 17.18 -13.97
C THR A 429 4.18 17.67 -14.70
N THR A 430 4.01 18.16 -15.93
CA THR A 430 5.07 18.77 -16.73
C THR A 430 4.53 20.06 -17.37
N GLN A 431 4.98 21.23 -16.90
CA GLN A 431 4.55 22.54 -17.43
C GLN A 431 5.46 23.06 -18.56
N PRO A 432 4.94 23.86 -19.51
CA PRO A 432 5.75 24.57 -20.50
C PRO A 432 6.83 25.47 -19.85
N PRO A 433 8.00 25.70 -20.48
CA PRO A 433 8.38 25.31 -21.85
C PRO A 433 8.89 23.86 -21.96
N HIS A 434 8.92 23.10 -20.86
CA HIS A 434 9.33 21.69 -20.84
C HIS A 434 8.23 20.73 -21.36
N SER A 435 7.23 21.26 -22.08
CA SER A 435 5.93 20.64 -22.39
C SER A 435 5.94 19.63 -23.55
N ASN A 436 7.09 19.09 -23.91
CA ASN A 436 7.07 17.91 -24.78
C ASN A 436 6.52 16.75 -23.96
N LEU A 437 5.52 16.04 -24.50
CA LEU A 437 4.90 14.89 -23.83
C LEU A 437 6.01 13.98 -23.32
N SER A 438 6.11 13.85 -21.99
CA SER A 438 7.18 13.09 -21.37
C SER A 438 7.06 11.59 -21.72
N ARG A 439 8.12 10.83 -21.46
CA ARG A 439 8.06 9.37 -21.60
C ARG A 439 6.90 8.81 -20.76
N LEU A 440 6.00 8.10 -21.42
CA LEU A 440 4.90 7.40 -20.76
C LEU A 440 5.40 6.21 -19.94
N LYS A 441 4.74 5.98 -18.80
CA LYS A 441 4.97 4.83 -17.92
C LYS A 441 4.28 3.58 -18.47
N TRP A 442 4.93 2.44 -18.30
CA TRP A 442 4.53 1.15 -18.85
C TRP A 442 3.26 0.53 -18.23
N GLY A 443 2.69 1.14 -17.18
CA GLY A 443 1.48 0.63 -16.54
C GLY A 443 0.29 0.54 -17.49
N ILE A 444 0.15 1.47 -18.44
CA ILE A 444 -0.92 1.41 -19.44
C ILE A 444 -0.73 0.26 -20.44
N GLY A 445 0.52 -0.03 -20.83
CA GLY A 445 0.81 -1.20 -21.66
C GLY A 445 0.46 -2.50 -20.95
N ARG A 446 0.74 -2.60 -19.64
CA ARG A 446 0.34 -3.75 -18.82
C ARG A 446 -1.18 -3.92 -18.76
N MET A 447 -1.92 -2.82 -18.53
CA MET A 447 -3.39 -2.88 -18.53
C MET A 447 -3.92 -3.46 -19.84
N LEU A 448 -3.43 -2.98 -20.98
CA LEU A 448 -3.86 -3.45 -22.30
C LEU A 448 -3.53 -4.93 -22.57
N MET A 449 -2.41 -5.43 -22.01
CA MET A 449 -2.01 -6.82 -22.17
C MET A 449 -2.82 -7.79 -21.31
N GLU A 450 -3.19 -7.38 -20.10
CA GLU A 450 -3.79 -8.27 -19.10
C GLU A 450 -5.31 -8.14 -19.00
N THR A 451 -5.92 -7.17 -19.70
CA THR A 451 -7.38 -7.12 -19.86
C THR A 451 -7.88 -8.23 -20.79
N ASN A 452 -8.97 -8.88 -20.39
CA ASN A 452 -9.65 -9.94 -21.13
C ASN A 452 -10.16 -9.48 -22.51
N ASN A 453 -10.55 -8.21 -22.59
CA ASN A 453 -10.94 -7.56 -23.83
C ASN A 453 -10.17 -6.24 -23.94
N VAL A 454 -9.76 -5.88 -25.16
CA VAL A 454 -9.14 -4.57 -25.39
C VAL A 454 -10.17 -3.47 -25.07
N PRO A 455 -9.93 -2.63 -24.05
CA PRO A 455 -10.84 -1.54 -23.71
C PRO A 455 -10.81 -0.46 -24.79
N THR A 456 -11.85 0.37 -24.89
CA THR A 456 -11.79 1.58 -25.74
C THR A 456 -10.75 2.54 -25.18
N ILE A 457 -9.83 3.06 -26.01
CA ILE A 457 -8.87 4.09 -25.58
C ILE A 457 -9.21 5.45 -26.21
N LEU A 458 -9.51 6.44 -25.37
CA LEU A 458 -9.78 7.82 -25.78
C LEU A 458 -8.64 8.76 -25.37
N PRO A 459 -7.87 9.32 -26.31
CA PRO A 459 -6.88 10.34 -26.01
C PRO A 459 -7.54 11.71 -25.75
N ILE A 460 -7.07 12.43 -24.74
CA ILE A 460 -7.53 13.76 -24.36
C ILE A 460 -6.33 14.69 -24.27
N TRP A 461 -6.37 15.82 -24.97
CA TRP A 461 -5.33 16.84 -24.89
C TRP A 461 -5.82 18.08 -24.15
N LEU A 462 -5.07 18.47 -23.12
CA LEU A 462 -5.32 19.63 -22.26
C LEU A 462 -4.40 20.79 -22.62
N THR A 463 -4.93 22.01 -22.62
CA THR A 463 -4.17 23.24 -22.90
C THR A 463 -4.60 24.37 -21.97
N GLY A 464 -3.64 25.11 -21.42
CA GLY A 464 -3.85 26.30 -20.58
C GLY A 464 -4.11 26.01 -19.09
N PHE A 465 -4.20 24.75 -18.69
CA PHE A 465 -4.45 24.34 -17.29
C PHE A 465 -3.25 24.61 -16.38
N ASP A 466 -2.05 24.61 -16.94
CA ASP A 466 -0.80 25.05 -16.32
C ASP A 466 -0.93 26.48 -15.79
N GLN A 467 -1.55 27.38 -16.55
CA GLN A 467 -1.70 28.79 -16.18
C GLN A 467 -2.68 29.01 -15.01
N VAL A 468 -3.56 28.04 -14.73
CA VAL A 468 -4.49 28.09 -13.59
C VAL A 468 -3.74 27.83 -12.28
N MET A 469 -2.73 26.94 -12.30
CA MET A 469 -1.91 26.59 -11.14
C MET A 469 -0.43 26.44 -11.56
N ASP A 470 0.16 27.57 -11.92
CA ASP A 470 1.55 27.66 -12.39
C ASP A 470 2.55 27.27 -11.28
N GLU A 471 3.56 26.44 -11.57
CA GLU A 471 4.54 25.98 -10.57
C GLU A 471 5.38 27.13 -9.97
N THR A 472 5.55 28.24 -10.69
CA THR A 472 6.28 29.44 -10.25
C THR A 472 5.41 30.43 -9.46
N ARG A 473 4.11 30.14 -9.26
CA ARG A 473 3.16 31.07 -8.65
C ARG A 473 3.53 31.51 -7.22
N GLY A 474 3.34 32.80 -6.96
CA GLY A 474 3.47 33.42 -5.63
C GLY A 474 2.30 33.13 -4.69
N PHE A 475 2.36 33.69 -3.48
CA PHE A 475 1.27 33.60 -2.49
C PHE A 475 -0.01 34.29 -2.98
N PRO A 476 -1.21 33.71 -2.77
CA PRO A 476 -1.47 32.42 -2.15
C PRO A 476 -1.25 31.26 -3.13
N ARG A 477 -0.41 30.29 -2.73
CA ARG A 477 -0.01 29.14 -3.56
C ARG A 477 -1.09 28.07 -3.75
N PHE A 478 -2.10 28.07 -2.88
CA PHE A 478 -3.17 27.05 -2.88
C PHE A 478 -4.39 27.45 -3.73
N LEU A 479 -4.50 28.72 -4.17
CA LEU A 479 -5.66 29.21 -4.91
C LEU A 479 -5.46 29.15 -6.43
N PRO A 480 -6.40 28.55 -7.21
CA PRO A 480 -6.36 28.58 -8.66
C PRO A 480 -6.60 30.00 -9.20
N ARG A 481 -5.93 30.34 -10.30
CA ARG A 481 -5.99 31.68 -10.92
C ARG A 481 -7.15 31.77 -11.93
N PRO A 482 -8.08 32.72 -11.78
CA PRO A 482 -9.14 32.95 -12.77
C PRO A 482 -8.60 33.65 -14.02
N GLY A 483 -9.47 33.86 -15.01
CA GLY A 483 -9.21 34.60 -16.24
C GLY A 483 -8.38 33.86 -17.29
N LYS A 484 -8.20 32.53 -17.14
CA LYS A 484 -7.38 31.73 -18.07
C LYS A 484 -8.23 31.15 -19.20
N LYS A 485 -7.60 30.95 -20.36
CA LYS A 485 -8.21 30.30 -21.52
C LYS A 485 -7.81 28.84 -21.52
N LEU A 486 -8.79 27.94 -21.50
CA LEU A 486 -8.57 26.50 -21.41
C LEU A 486 -9.09 25.81 -22.67
N SER A 487 -8.44 24.72 -23.06
CA SER A 487 -9.00 23.82 -24.06
C SER A 487 -8.88 22.36 -23.64
N ILE A 488 -9.94 21.60 -23.91
CA ILE A 488 -10.03 20.15 -23.76
C ILE A 488 -10.43 19.57 -25.11
N THR A 489 -9.53 18.80 -25.71
CA THR A 489 -9.77 18.15 -26.99
C THR A 489 -9.79 16.64 -26.80
N VAL A 490 -10.96 16.02 -26.99
CA VAL A 490 -11.12 14.57 -27.01
C VAL A 490 -10.91 14.07 -28.45
N GLY A 491 -9.82 13.33 -28.64
CA GLY A 491 -9.44 12.78 -29.94
C GLY A 491 -10.25 11.54 -30.33
N ASP A 492 -9.97 11.04 -31.53
CA ASP A 492 -10.51 9.76 -32.01
C ASP A 492 -9.74 8.57 -31.41
N SER A 493 -10.42 7.44 -31.27
CA SER A 493 -9.86 6.17 -30.83
C SER A 493 -9.50 5.22 -31.99
N GLU A 494 -10.03 5.43 -33.21
CA GLU A 494 -9.95 4.45 -34.30
C GLU A 494 -8.51 4.01 -34.63
N GLU A 495 -7.60 4.97 -34.87
CA GLU A 495 -6.22 4.68 -35.24
C GLU A 495 -5.45 3.98 -34.11
N ILE A 496 -5.63 4.46 -32.87
CA ILE A 496 -5.01 3.86 -31.67
C ILE A 496 -5.52 2.43 -31.49
N GLN A 497 -6.82 2.22 -31.64
CA GLN A 497 -7.45 0.92 -31.45
C GLN A 497 -7.09 -0.10 -32.51
N ALA A 498 -7.01 0.32 -33.78
CA ALA A 498 -6.59 -0.54 -34.86
C ALA A 498 -5.16 -1.06 -34.61
N ARG A 499 -4.22 -0.16 -34.27
CA ARG A 499 -2.82 -0.51 -34.00
C ARG A 499 -2.67 -1.44 -32.79
N ILE A 500 -3.36 -1.16 -31.68
CA ILE A 500 -3.30 -2.01 -30.49
C ILE A 500 -3.88 -3.40 -30.77
N SER A 501 -5.05 -3.45 -31.43
CA SER A 501 -5.70 -4.72 -31.75
C SER A 501 -4.84 -5.58 -32.68
N GLU A 502 -4.26 -4.98 -33.73
CA GLU A 502 -3.34 -5.65 -34.65
C GLU A 502 -2.13 -6.23 -33.90
N MET A 503 -1.50 -5.44 -33.02
CA MET A 503 -0.34 -5.89 -32.25
C MET A 503 -0.65 -7.04 -31.29
N LEU A 504 -1.81 -7.01 -30.63
CA LEU A 504 -2.25 -8.07 -29.72
C LEU A 504 -2.67 -9.34 -30.47
N LEU A 505 -3.18 -9.22 -31.71
CA LEU A 505 -3.54 -10.37 -32.55
C LEU A 505 -2.33 -11.09 -33.14
N LEU A 506 -1.29 -10.35 -33.54
CA LEU A 506 -0.11 -10.90 -34.23
C LEU A 506 0.87 -11.62 -33.28
N ARG A 507 0.80 -11.39 -31.97
CA ARG A 507 1.74 -11.95 -31.00
C ARG A 507 1.08 -13.02 -30.13
N LYS A 508 1.10 -14.26 -30.61
CA LYS A 508 0.56 -15.46 -29.91
C LYS A 508 1.51 -16.01 -28.83
N ASP A 509 2.77 -15.60 -28.84
CA ASP A 509 3.79 -16.05 -27.89
C ASP A 509 4.27 -14.85 -27.06
N PHE A 510 3.91 -14.84 -25.77
CA PHE A 510 4.24 -13.76 -24.82
C PHE A 510 5.62 -13.95 -24.20
N SER A 511 6.57 -14.57 -24.91
CA SER A 511 7.92 -14.82 -24.40
C SER A 511 8.73 -13.54 -24.13
N ASP A 512 8.37 -12.43 -24.78
CA ASP A 512 8.96 -11.09 -24.54
C ASP A 512 7.86 -10.06 -24.16
N THR A 513 7.37 -10.17 -22.93
CA THR A 513 6.33 -9.28 -22.38
C THR A 513 6.77 -7.83 -22.25
N ASP A 514 8.06 -7.57 -22.08
CA ASP A 514 8.61 -6.23 -21.88
C ASP A 514 8.58 -5.41 -23.17
N THR A 515 8.99 -6.02 -24.29
CA THR A 515 8.92 -5.38 -25.60
C THR A 515 7.47 -5.10 -26.00
N ILE A 516 6.56 -6.06 -25.83
CA ILE A 516 5.13 -5.88 -26.16
C ILE A 516 4.54 -4.70 -25.39
N ARG A 517 4.79 -4.65 -24.09
CA ARG A 517 4.32 -3.57 -23.21
C ARG A 517 4.88 -2.21 -23.59
N SER A 518 6.16 -2.17 -23.95
CA SER A 518 6.83 -0.94 -24.42
C SER A 518 6.21 -0.46 -25.73
N ASP A 519 6.00 -1.36 -26.69
CA ASP A 519 5.43 -1.03 -28.00
C ASP A 519 3.97 -0.54 -27.87
N LEU A 520 3.14 -1.21 -27.06
CA LEU A 520 1.78 -0.76 -26.77
C LEU A 520 1.75 0.62 -26.12
N THR A 521 2.67 0.87 -25.18
CA THR A 521 2.82 2.18 -24.55
C THR A 521 3.24 3.26 -25.58
N ALA A 522 4.06 2.89 -26.57
CA ALA A 522 4.49 3.79 -27.63
C ALA A 522 3.32 4.17 -28.57
N VAL A 523 2.44 3.23 -28.92
CA VAL A 523 1.23 3.52 -29.71
C VAL A 523 0.37 4.60 -29.03
N ILE A 524 0.16 4.48 -27.71
CA ILE A 524 -0.58 5.48 -26.92
C ILE A 524 0.12 6.84 -26.95
N ARG A 525 1.44 6.86 -26.75
CA ARG A 525 2.24 8.09 -26.78
C ARG A 525 2.12 8.79 -28.13
N ASP A 526 2.23 8.04 -29.22
CA ASP A 526 2.18 8.58 -30.58
C ASP A 526 0.80 9.17 -30.88
N GLY A 527 -0.27 8.46 -30.50
CA GLY A 527 -1.64 8.95 -30.65
C GLY A 527 -1.90 10.24 -29.86
N LEU A 528 -1.45 10.28 -28.60
CA LEU A 528 -1.60 11.46 -27.75
C LEU A 528 -0.76 12.65 -28.26
N SER A 529 0.48 12.40 -28.69
CA SER A 529 1.37 13.44 -29.27
C SER A 529 0.84 13.97 -30.61
N GLY A 530 0.29 13.08 -31.44
CA GLY A 530 -0.36 13.44 -32.70
C GLY A 530 -1.56 14.33 -32.48
N LEU A 531 -2.38 14.04 -31.46
CA LEU A 531 -3.49 14.91 -31.05
C LEU A 531 -2.99 16.29 -30.61
N GLY A 532 -1.98 16.34 -29.74
CA GLY A 532 -1.37 17.61 -29.30
C GLY A 532 -0.80 18.44 -30.45
N SER A 533 -0.19 17.79 -31.44
CA SER A 533 0.33 18.44 -32.64
C SER A 533 -0.77 19.06 -33.50
N LYS A 534 -1.91 18.36 -33.66
CA LYS A 534 -3.09 18.88 -34.38
C LYS A 534 -3.66 20.12 -33.66
N VAL A 535 -3.84 20.04 -32.35
CA VAL A 535 -4.32 21.16 -31.53
C VAL A 535 -3.40 22.38 -31.64
N SER A 536 -2.08 22.17 -31.59
CA SER A 536 -1.09 23.25 -31.68
C SER A 536 -1.10 23.94 -33.05
N LYS A 537 -1.25 23.17 -34.14
CA LYS A 537 -1.36 23.72 -35.50
C LYS A 537 -2.62 24.56 -35.67
N GLU A 538 -3.78 24.07 -35.21
CA GLU A 538 -5.03 24.82 -35.27
C GLU A 538 -4.96 26.16 -34.51
N VAL A 539 -4.28 26.19 -33.36
CA VAL A 539 -4.07 27.44 -32.60
C VAL A 539 -3.15 28.40 -33.36
N GLY A 540 -2.07 27.91 -33.96
CA GLY A 540 -1.16 28.73 -34.78
C GLY A 540 -1.83 29.32 -36.02
N GLU A 541 -2.65 28.54 -36.72
CA GLU A 541 -3.42 28.99 -37.88
C GLU A 541 -4.50 30.02 -37.52
N GLN A 542 -5.13 29.90 -36.34
CA GLN A 542 -6.10 30.89 -35.83
C GLN A 542 -5.44 32.21 -35.43
N GLN A 543 -4.21 32.18 -34.89
CA GLN A 543 -3.44 33.39 -34.57
C GLN A 543 -2.93 34.10 -35.83
N LEU A 544 -2.49 33.35 -36.85
CA LEU A 544 -2.08 33.89 -38.15
C LEU A 544 -3.24 34.54 -38.93
N LYS A 545 -4.47 34.04 -38.77
CA LYS A 545 -5.67 34.65 -39.36
C LYS A 545 -6.08 35.95 -38.63
N LYS A 546 -6.01 35.98 -37.29
CA LYS A 546 -6.30 37.20 -36.51
C LYS A 546 -5.29 38.33 -36.72
N GLY A 547 -4.01 38.00 -36.91
CA GLY A 547 -2.97 38.99 -37.21
C GLY A 547 -3.03 39.58 -38.63
N LYS A 548 -3.95 39.12 -39.49
CA LYS A 548 -4.21 39.70 -40.82
C LYS A 548 -5.45 40.62 -40.85
N ASP A 549 -6.22 40.67 -39.77
CA ASP A 549 -7.47 41.45 -39.66
C ASP A 549 -7.37 42.62 -38.64
N GLU A 550 -6.18 42.91 -38.10
CA GLU A 550 -5.92 44.16 -37.37
C GLU A 550 -5.32 45.21 -38.33
N PRO A 551 -5.98 46.38 -38.53
CA PRO A 551 -5.45 47.48 -39.34
C PRO A 551 -4.29 48.23 -38.67
#